data_AF-A0A2N2CBF6-F1
#
_entry.id   AF-A0A2N2CBF6-F1
#
_cell.length_a   1.000
_cell.length_b   1.000
_cell.length_c   1.000
_cell.angle_alpha   90.00
_cell.angle_beta   90.00
_cell.angle_gamma   90.00
#
_symmetry.space_group_name_H-M   'P 1'
#
loop_
_entity.id
_entity.type
_entity.pdbx_description
1 polymer ?
#
loop_
_entity_poly.entity_id
_entity_poly.type
_entity_poly.pdbx_seq_one_letter_code
_entity_poly.pdbx_strand_id
1 'polypeptide(L)'
;MTSHKPRTTGAQGQRLLSALKADVLFQFKQGFYFVYLILSLFYLIIFHQLDNTWLSYVMPVVLFMDPSVLGLFFIGGILLLEKEQGILSLIYVTPLRVWEYILSKVISLCLISLMAILFISLIAYKEAVNYVYLIIGVILTSVFFTLIGFLVATRSKSVNDFFVKIIPWMMVLILPCLLLIFYPNMQVLGLIPSIASLKLVWGAYHAINFWEFIILTLYMIVLNIFLLKYTYIVFQKKMVQEN
;
A
#
# COMPACT_ATOMS: atom_id res chain seq x y z
N MET A 1 47.35 14.38 -3.52
CA MET A 1 45.95 14.52 -3.98
C MET A 1 45.43 13.15 -4.39
N THR A 2 44.87 12.38 -3.47
CA THR A 2 44.22 11.09 -3.80
C THR A 2 42.71 11.31 -3.76
N SER A 3 42.13 11.33 -4.96
CA SER A 3 40.70 11.41 -5.21
C SER A 3 39.99 10.20 -4.58
N HIS A 4 39.36 10.42 -3.42
CA HIS A 4 38.51 9.43 -2.78
C HIS A 4 37.20 9.29 -3.57
N LYS A 5 37.12 8.27 -4.42
CA LYS A 5 35.90 7.85 -5.10
C LYS A 5 34.89 7.42 -4.02
N PRO A 6 33.68 7.99 -3.94
CA PRO A 6 32.78 7.65 -2.84
C PRO A 6 32.14 6.28 -3.13
N ARG A 7 32.32 5.32 -2.23
CA ARG A 7 31.58 4.04 -2.19
C ARG A 7 30.15 4.34 -1.73
N THR A 8 29.29 4.84 -2.62
CA THR A 8 27.95 5.34 -2.26
C THR A 8 26.85 4.29 -2.27
N THR A 9 27.00 3.18 -3.00
CA THR A 9 25.88 2.26 -3.26
C THR A 9 25.65 1.26 -2.11
N GLY A 10 26.72 0.76 -1.48
CA GLY A 10 26.61 -0.18 -0.35
C GLY A 10 26.06 0.47 0.92
N ALA A 11 26.44 1.72 1.18
CA ALA A 11 25.96 2.48 2.33
C ALA A 11 24.46 2.83 2.21
N GLN A 12 23.97 3.13 1.00
CA GLN A 12 22.55 3.42 0.75
C GLN A 12 21.68 2.20 1.05
N GLY A 13 22.06 1.02 0.54
CA GLY A 13 21.31 -0.22 0.80
C GLY A 13 21.26 -0.59 2.28
N GLN A 14 22.38 -0.44 2.99
CA GLN A 14 22.43 -0.70 4.43
C GLN A 14 21.53 0.24 5.23
N ARG A 15 21.50 1.53 4.86
CA ARG A 15 20.66 2.54 5.53
C ARG A 15 19.17 2.29 5.30
N LEU A 16 18.77 1.95 4.07
CA LEU A 16 17.39 1.59 3.77
C LEU A 16 16.99 0.34 4.56
N LEU A 17 17.85 -0.67 4.64
CA LEU A 17 17.58 -1.89 5.40
C LEU A 17 17.44 -1.61 6.90
N SER A 18 18.28 -0.74 7.47
CA SER A 18 18.16 -0.30 8.86
C SER A 18 16.86 0.46 9.11
N ALA A 19 16.46 1.35 8.20
CA ALA A 19 15.19 2.07 8.28
C ALA A 19 13.99 1.10 8.20
N LEU A 20 14.02 0.15 7.27
CA LEU A 20 13.02 -0.91 7.15
C LEU A 20 12.89 -1.73 8.42
N LYS A 21 14.03 -2.14 9.00
CA LYS A 21 14.02 -2.91 10.26
C LYS A 21 13.44 -2.09 11.41
N ALA A 22 13.75 -0.79 11.47
CA ALA A 22 13.18 0.11 12.47
C ALA A 22 11.67 0.28 12.28
N ASP A 23 11.19 0.48 11.04
CA ASP A 23 9.76 0.59 10.71
C ASP A 23 9.00 -0.70 11.07
N VAL A 24 9.55 -1.87 10.75
CA VAL A 24 8.94 -3.18 11.08
C VAL A 24 8.86 -3.38 12.60
N LEU A 25 9.94 -3.05 13.34
CA LEU A 25 9.94 -3.14 14.80
C LEU A 25 8.94 -2.15 15.42
N PHE A 26 8.84 -0.94 14.88
CA PHE A 26 7.85 0.04 15.30
C PHE A 26 6.43 -0.49 15.06
N GLN A 27 6.16 -1.00 13.86
CA GLN A 27 4.85 -1.55 13.51
C GLN A 27 4.47 -2.76 14.39
N PHE A 28 5.45 -3.59 14.74
CA PHE A 28 5.25 -4.71 15.66
C PHE A 28 4.93 -4.24 17.07
N LYS A 29 5.68 -3.27 17.61
CA LYS A 29 5.42 -2.70 18.95
C LYS A 29 4.06 -2.02 19.05
N GLN A 30 3.62 -1.37 17.97
CA GLN A 30 2.30 -0.73 17.90
C GLN A 30 1.16 -1.72 17.63
N GLY A 31 1.45 -3.01 17.47
CA GLY A 31 0.44 -4.06 17.32
C GLY A 31 -0.19 -4.17 15.93
N PHE A 32 0.32 -3.48 14.90
CA PHE A 32 -0.24 -3.55 13.55
C PHE A 32 -0.25 -5.00 13.02
N TYR A 33 0.83 -5.75 13.22
CA TYR A 33 0.91 -7.17 12.83
C TYR A 33 -0.15 -8.05 13.52
N PHE A 34 -0.46 -7.75 14.79
CA PHE A 34 -1.50 -8.47 15.53
C PHE A 34 -2.90 -8.17 14.97
N VAL A 35 -3.17 -6.91 14.63
CA VAL A 35 -4.40 -6.51 13.94
C VAL A 35 -4.54 -7.24 12.59
N TYR A 36 -3.49 -7.28 11.78
CA TYR A 36 -3.49 -8.01 10.50
C TYR A 36 -3.74 -9.51 10.68
N LEU A 37 -3.15 -10.13 11.70
CA LEU A 37 -3.36 -11.54 11.99
C LEU A 37 -4.83 -11.81 12.37
N ILE A 38 -5.41 -11.00 13.25
CA ILE A 38 -6.82 -11.14 13.63
C ILE A 38 -7.74 -10.93 12.42
N LEU A 39 -7.51 -9.88 11.62
CA LEU A 39 -8.30 -9.62 10.42
C LEU A 39 -8.19 -10.77 9.42
N SER A 40 -6.99 -11.32 9.22
CA SER A 40 -6.77 -12.46 8.34
C SER A 40 -7.53 -13.70 8.81
N LEU A 41 -7.48 -14.00 10.11
CA LEU A 41 -8.26 -15.10 10.69
C LEU A 41 -9.76 -14.89 10.54
N PHE A 42 -10.23 -13.67 10.73
CA PHE A 42 -11.64 -13.33 10.54
C PHE A 42 -12.09 -13.53 9.09
N TYR A 43 -11.29 -13.10 8.12
CA TYR A 43 -11.57 -13.36 6.70
C TYR A 43 -11.59 -14.86 6.37
N LEU A 44 -10.68 -15.65 6.94
CA LEU A 44 -10.67 -17.10 6.76
C LEU A 44 -11.96 -17.75 7.28
N ILE A 45 -12.46 -17.32 8.45
CA ILE A 45 -13.72 -17.82 9.03
C ILE A 45 -14.92 -17.47 8.13
N ILE A 46 -14.94 -16.26 7.56
CA ILE A 46 -15.99 -15.85 6.62
C ILE A 46 -15.93 -16.68 5.35
N PHE A 47 -14.74 -16.83 4.75
CA PHE A 47 -14.57 -17.57 3.50
C PHE A 47 -14.86 -19.06 3.66
N HIS A 48 -14.59 -19.65 4.82
CA HIS A 48 -14.94 -21.03 5.09
C HIS A 48 -16.45 -21.31 5.03
N GLN A 49 -17.29 -20.28 5.26
CA GLN A 49 -18.75 -20.39 5.21
C GLN A 49 -19.33 -20.18 3.81
N LEU A 50 -18.52 -19.78 2.83
CA LEU A 50 -18.98 -19.48 1.47
C LEU A 50 -18.75 -20.69 0.56
N ASP A 51 -19.73 -20.93 -0.32
CA ASP A 51 -19.56 -21.89 -1.42
C ASP A 51 -18.48 -21.40 -2.40
N ASN A 52 -17.77 -22.34 -3.03
CA ASN A 52 -16.67 -22.05 -3.98
C ASN A 52 -17.07 -21.06 -5.08
N THR A 53 -18.32 -21.11 -5.54
CA THR A 53 -18.84 -20.21 -6.58
C THR A 53 -18.83 -18.76 -6.12
N TRP A 54 -19.32 -18.46 -4.91
CA TRP A 54 -19.34 -17.11 -4.35
C TRP A 54 -17.94 -16.65 -3.94
N LEU A 55 -17.13 -17.57 -3.43
CA LEU A 55 -15.79 -17.29 -2.95
C LEU A 55 -14.89 -16.75 -4.08
N SER A 56 -15.04 -17.26 -5.31
CA SER A 56 -14.31 -16.73 -6.49
C SER A 56 -14.58 -15.24 -6.76
N TYR A 57 -15.79 -14.74 -6.51
CA TYR A 57 -16.16 -13.33 -6.71
C TYR A 57 -15.83 -12.45 -5.50
N VAL A 58 -16.03 -12.96 -4.29
CA VAL A 58 -15.86 -12.16 -3.06
C VAL A 58 -14.38 -11.99 -2.73
N MET A 59 -13.58 -13.04 -2.92
CA MET A 59 -12.20 -13.02 -2.46
C MET A 59 -11.33 -11.95 -3.16
N PRO A 60 -11.35 -11.76 -4.49
CA PRO A 60 -10.57 -10.70 -5.13
C PRO A 60 -10.96 -9.30 -4.64
N VAL A 61 -12.24 -9.07 -4.31
CA VAL A 61 -12.70 -7.78 -3.75
C VAL A 61 -12.13 -7.57 -2.37
N VAL A 62 -12.23 -8.57 -1.49
CA VAL A 62 -11.71 -8.47 -0.12
C VAL A 62 -10.19 -8.30 -0.11
N LEU A 63 -9.48 -9.08 -0.94
CA LEU A 63 -8.02 -8.99 -1.07
C LEU A 63 -7.55 -7.67 -1.72
N PHE A 64 -8.42 -7.00 -2.48
CA PHE A 64 -8.19 -5.63 -2.94
C PHE A 64 -8.47 -4.59 -1.83
N MET A 65 -9.54 -4.79 -1.05
CA MET A 65 -9.92 -3.89 0.03
C MET A 65 -8.89 -3.84 1.15
N ASP A 66 -8.24 -4.96 1.45
CA ASP A 66 -7.22 -5.06 2.50
C ASP A 66 -6.03 -4.07 2.29
N PRO A 67 -5.25 -4.12 1.18
CA PRO A 67 -4.16 -3.17 0.95
C PRO A 67 -4.69 -1.75 0.67
N SER A 68 -5.93 -1.59 0.22
CA SER A 68 -6.52 -0.28 -0.06
C SER A 68 -6.85 0.49 1.23
N VAL A 69 -7.65 -0.11 2.10
CA VAL A 69 -8.08 0.47 3.37
C VAL A 69 -6.88 0.56 4.31
N LEU A 70 -6.16 -0.55 4.50
CA LEU A 70 -5.05 -0.58 5.44
C LEU A 70 -3.89 0.28 4.94
N GLY A 71 -3.61 0.29 3.64
CA GLY A 71 -2.62 1.20 3.04
C GLY A 71 -2.96 2.67 3.28
N LEU A 72 -4.22 3.08 3.11
CA LEU A 72 -4.65 4.46 3.37
C LEU A 72 -4.58 4.82 4.85
N PHE A 73 -5.12 3.99 5.74
CA PHE A 73 -5.28 4.34 7.16
C PHE A 73 -4.01 4.09 7.97
N PHE A 74 -3.31 2.97 7.77
CA PHE A 74 -2.20 2.60 8.66
C PHE A 74 -1.00 3.50 8.44
N ILE A 75 -0.71 3.90 7.19
CA ILE A 75 0.37 4.86 6.95
C ILE A 75 0.10 6.19 7.65
N GLY A 76 -1.15 6.64 7.66
CA GLY A 76 -1.52 7.87 8.33
C GLY A 76 -1.41 7.77 9.85
N GLY A 77 -1.90 6.66 10.41
CA GLY A 77 -1.69 6.35 11.82
C GLY A 77 -0.22 6.29 12.20
N ILE A 78 0.60 5.55 11.45
CA ILE A 78 2.05 5.43 11.67
C ILE A 78 2.72 6.81 11.61
N LEU A 79 2.46 7.60 10.57
CA LEU A 79 3.11 8.90 10.41
C LEU A 79 2.75 9.88 11.54
N LEU A 80 1.50 9.87 11.99
CA LEU A 80 1.04 10.76 13.06
C LEU A 80 1.52 10.30 14.43
N LEU A 81 1.56 8.99 14.69
CA LEU A 81 2.17 8.44 15.90
C LEU A 81 3.67 8.76 15.95
N GLU A 82 4.38 8.64 14.83
CA GLU A 82 5.78 9.04 14.75
C GLU A 82 5.97 10.54 14.96
N LYS A 83 5.02 11.36 14.51
CA LYS A 83 5.01 12.79 14.77
C LYS A 83 4.85 13.10 16.26
N GLU A 84 3.87 12.46 16.91
CA GLU A 84 3.60 12.63 18.35
C GLU A 84 4.75 12.11 19.22
N GLN A 85 5.43 11.04 18.81
CA GLN A 85 6.60 10.49 19.49
C GLN A 85 7.91 11.24 19.16
N GLY A 86 7.86 12.30 18.35
CA GLY A 86 9.02 13.09 17.95
C GLY A 86 10.02 12.34 17.04
N ILE A 87 9.66 11.17 16.51
CA ILE A 87 10.52 10.35 15.65
C ILE A 87 10.85 11.07 14.34
N LEU A 88 9.91 11.87 13.82
CA LEU A 88 10.15 12.70 12.63
C LEU A 88 11.33 13.68 12.82
N SER A 89 11.59 14.15 14.05
CA SER A 89 12.72 15.03 14.33
C SER A 89 14.07 14.32 14.25
N LEU A 90 14.12 13.00 14.47
CA LEU A 90 15.33 12.19 14.33
C LEU A 90 15.81 12.11 12.87
N ILE A 91 14.93 12.37 11.89
CA ILE A 91 15.31 12.43 10.47
C ILE A 91 16.31 13.58 10.22
N TYR A 92 16.28 14.66 11.01
CA TYR A 92 17.24 15.77 10.87
C TYR A 92 18.62 15.45 11.42
N VAL A 93 18.69 14.60 12.44
CA VAL A 93 19.94 14.30 13.16
C VAL A 93 20.60 13.02 12.64
N THR A 94 19.82 12.14 12.01
CA THR A 94 20.32 10.95 11.33
C THR A 94 20.65 11.28 9.88
N PRO A 95 21.59 10.58 9.24
CA PRO A 95 21.93 10.86 7.85
C PRO A 95 20.82 10.44 6.88
N LEU A 96 19.66 9.92 7.34
CA LEU A 96 18.60 9.28 6.55
C LEU A 96 17.98 10.25 5.53
N ARG A 97 17.89 9.83 4.26
CA ARG A 97 17.29 10.66 3.22
C ARG A 97 15.77 10.53 3.27
N VAL A 98 15.06 11.63 2.97
CA VAL A 98 13.60 11.69 2.89
C VAL A 98 13.01 10.61 1.97
N TRP A 99 13.67 10.32 0.84
CA TRP A 99 13.24 9.26 -0.08
C TRP A 99 13.44 7.84 0.51
N GLU A 100 14.52 7.60 1.25
CA GLU A 100 14.78 6.32 1.91
C GLU A 100 13.71 6.05 2.99
N TYR A 101 13.27 7.09 3.70
CA TYR A 101 12.18 7.03 4.67
C TYR A 101 10.81 6.75 4.03
N ILE A 102 10.45 7.44 2.93
CA ILE A 102 9.17 7.17 2.25
C ILE A 102 9.17 5.72 1.71
N LEU A 103 10.27 5.29 1.08
CA LEU A 103 10.40 3.93 0.57
C LEU A 103 10.33 2.89 1.70
N SER A 104 10.95 3.13 2.85
CA SER A 104 10.92 2.15 3.95
C SER A 104 9.49 1.93 4.46
N LYS A 105 8.67 2.98 4.55
CA LYS A 105 7.25 2.85 4.90
C LYS A 105 6.41 2.13 3.86
N VAL A 106 6.60 2.49 2.59
CA VAL A 106 5.88 1.87 1.48
C VAL A 106 6.21 0.38 1.41
N ILE A 107 7.49 0.01 1.50
CA ILE A 107 7.93 -1.38 1.43
C ILE A 107 7.47 -2.16 2.67
N SER A 108 7.58 -1.61 3.88
CA SER A 108 7.15 -2.31 5.10
C SER A 108 5.65 -2.59 5.10
N LEU A 109 4.80 -1.62 4.76
CA LEU A 109 3.34 -1.84 4.65
C LEU A 109 2.98 -2.78 3.49
N CYS A 110 3.67 -2.65 2.36
CA CYS A 110 3.50 -3.57 1.24
C CYS A 110 3.82 -5.02 1.65
N LEU A 111 4.90 -5.25 2.39
CA LEU A 111 5.27 -6.58 2.87
C LEU A 111 4.21 -7.17 3.79
N ILE A 112 3.67 -6.39 4.73
CA ILE A 112 2.62 -6.87 5.64
C ILE A 112 1.36 -7.25 4.87
N SER A 113 0.88 -6.36 3.99
CA SER A 113 -0.32 -6.64 3.19
C SER A 113 -0.14 -7.86 2.28
N LEU A 114 1.03 -8.01 1.63
CA LEU A 114 1.35 -9.19 0.83
C LEU A 114 1.34 -10.47 1.66
N MET A 115 1.96 -10.45 2.85
CA MET A 115 1.98 -11.62 3.72
C MET A 115 0.57 -12.03 4.14
N ALA A 116 -0.28 -11.06 4.50
CA ALA A 116 -1.68 -11.32 4.86
C ALA A 116 -2.46 -11.90 3.67
N ILE A 117 -2.34 -11.32 2.48
CA ILE A 117 -3.08 -11.76 1.28
C ILE A 117 -2.63 -13.14 0.80
N LEU A 118 -1.32 -13.41 0.81
CA LEU A 118 -0.80 -14.74 0.48
C LEU A 118 -1.26 -15.76 1.51
N PHE A 119 -1.23 -15.43 2.81
CA PHE A 119 -1.73 -16.30 3.86
C PHE A 119 -3.22 -16.63 3.68
N ILE A 120 -4.06 -15.63 3.41
CA ILE A 120 -5.48 -15.82 3.16
C ILE A 120 -5.71 -16.65 1.88
N SER A 121 -5.07 -16.28 0.77
CA SER A 121 -5.28 -16.93 -0.53
C SER A 121 -4.84 -18.40 -0.53
N LEU A 122 -3.74 -18.74 0.15
CA LEU A 122 -3.22 -20.12 0.20
C LEU A 122 -4.13 -21.04 1.02
N ILE A 123 -4.82 -20.51 2.03
CA ILE A 123 -5.65 -21.30 2.94
C ILE A 123 -7.11 -21.36 2.45
N ALA A 124 -7.66 -20.21 2.04
CA ALA A 124 -9.07 -20.09 1.67
C ALA A 124 -9.39 -20.67 0.29
N TYR A 125 -8.42 -20.71 -0.63
CA TYR A 125 -8.69 -21.06 -2.03
C TYR A 125 -7.85 -22.21 -2.52
N LYS A 126 -8.54 -23.26 -2.96
CA LYS A 126 -7.93 -24.51 -3.40
C LYS A 126 -7.82 -24.64 -4.92
N GLU A 127 -8.39 -23.70 -5.67
CA GLU A 127 -8.35 -23.71 -7.13
C GLU A 127 -7.12 -22.98 -7.69
N ALA A 128 -6.98 -23.00 -9.01
CA ALA A 128 -5.83 -22.43 -9.70
C ALA A 128 -5.84 -20.89 -9.60
N VAL A 129 -4.91 -20.34 -8.81
CA VAL A 129 -4.62 -18.90 -8.73
C VAL A 129 -3.33 -18.60 -9.45
N ASN A 130 -3.32 -17.54 -10.25
CA ASN A 130 -2.06 -16.99 -10.72
C ASN A 130 -1.42 -16.09 -9.65
N TYR A 131 -0.61 -16.69 -8.78
CA TYR A 131 0.08 -15.97 -7.71
C TYR A 131 1.00 -14.85 -8.21
N VAL A 132 1.53 -14.94 -9.44
CA VAL A 132 2.35 -13.87 -10.02
C VAL A 132 1.51 -12.63 -10.27
N TYR A 133 0.32 -12.79 -10.85
CA TYR A 133 -0.60 -11.67 -11.09
C TYR A 133 -1.14 -11.11 -9.78
N LEU A 134 -1.43 -11.98 -8.81
CA LEU A 134 -1.87 -11.58 -7.48
C LEU A 134 -0.81 -10.71 -6.79
N ILE A 135 0.45 -11.17 -6.72
CA ILE A 135 1.54 -10.45 -6.05
C ILE A 135 1.76 -9.08 -6.71
N ILE A 136 1.81 -9.02 -8.05
CA ILE A 136 2.01 -7.76 -8.77
C ILE A 136 0.84 -6.79 -8.52
N GLY A 137 -0.41 -7.28 -8.64
CA GLY A 137 -1.59 -6.48 -8.40
C GLY A 137 -1.63 -5.91 -6.99
N VAL A 138 -1.33 -6.75 -5.99
CA VAL A 138 -1.31 -6.36 -4.58
C VAL A 138 -0.19 -5.35 -4.29
N ILE A 139 1.03 -5.56 -4.80
CA ILE A 139 2.14 -4.60 -4.62
C ILE A 139 1.73 -3.23 -5.17
N LEU A 140 1.23 -3.19 -6.40
CA LEU A 140 0.89 -1.93 -7.05
C LEU A 140 -0.27 -1.21 -6.35
N THR A 141 -1.26 -1.98 -5.90
CA THR A 141 -2.39 -1.48 -5.10
C THR A 141 -1.91 -0.91 -3.77
N SER A 142 -1.13 -1.69 -3.02
CA SER A 142 -0.62 -1.30 -1.70
C SER A 142 0.25 -0.04 -1.76
N VAL A 143 1.14 0.04 -2.75
CA VAL A 143 1.97 1.24 -2.98
C VAL A 143 1.10 2.46 -3.29
N PHE A 144 0.12 2.34 -4.17
CA PHE A 144 -0.76 3.44 -4.58
C PHE A 144 -1.52 4.03 -3.39
N PHE A 145 -2.23 3.18 -2.65
CA PHE A 145 -3.04 3.61 -1.51
C PHE A 145 -2.19 4.11 -0.34
N THR A 146 -1.04 3.49 -0.09
CA THR A 146 -0.08 3.96 0.92
C THR A 146 0.45 5.36 0.59
N LEU A 147 0.76 5.65 -0.67
CA LEU A 147 1.23 6.99 -1.06
C LEU A 147 0.16 8.07 -0.93
N ILE A 148 -1.09 7.76 -1.24
CA ILE A 148 -2.21 8.68 -1.03
C ILE A 148 -2.44 8.92 0.47
N GLY A 149 -2.46 7.85 1.27
CA GLY A 149 -2.59 7.95 2.73
C GLY A 149 -1.48 8.82 3.31
N PHE A 150 -0.24 8.62 2.85
CA PHE A 150 0.91 9.44 3.24
C PHE A 150 0.72 10.93 2.89
N LEU A 151 0.25 11.25 1.68
CA LEU A 151 -0.01 12.63 1.25
C LEU A 151 -1.09 13.33 2.10
N VAL A 152 -2.10 12.60 2.54
CA VAL A 152 -3.14 13.15 3.43
C VAL A 152 -2.61 13.30 4.85
N ALA A 153 -1.87 12.31 5.34
CA ALA A 153 -1.24 12.32 6.67
C ALA A 153 -0.23 13.46 6.83
N THR A 154 0.60 13.68 5.80
CA THR A 154 1.51 14.83 5.77
C THR A 154 0.79 16.17 5.76
N ARG A 155 -0.50 16.28 5.43
CA ARG A 155 -1.27 17.54 5.55
C ARG A 155 -2.09 17.61 6.84
N SER A 156 -2.00 16.60 7.68
CA SER A 156 -2.78 16.49 8.91
C SER A 156 -1.97 16.92 10.12
N LYS A 157 -2.66 17.47 11.13
CA LYS A 157 -2.04 17.93 12.39
C LYS A 157 -2.18 16.93 13.52
N SER A 158 -3.27 16.18 13.54
CA SER A 158 -3.59 15.16 14.55
C SER A 158 -4.21 13.94 13.89
N VAL A 159 -4.29 12.85 14.65
CA VAL A 159 -4.96 11.60 14.24
C VAL A 159 -6.42 11.87 13.84
N ASN A 160 -7.15 12.66 14.62
CA ASN A 160 -8.55 12.99 14.33
C ASN A 160 -8.71 13.79 13.02
N ASP A 161 -7.85 14.79 12.80
CA ASP A 161 -7.85 15.60 11.57
C ASP A 161 -7.55 14.73 10.33
N PHE A 162 -6.67 13.74 10.48
CA PHE A 162 -6.40 12.77 9.42
C PHE A 162 -7.62 11.89 9.10
N PHE A 163 -8.29 11.34 10.11
CA PHE A 163 -9.48 10.50 9.89
C PHE A 163 -10.58 11.27 9.16
N VAL A 164 -10.80 12.55 9.50
CA VAL A 164 -11.77 13.39 8.79
C VAL A 164 -11.36 13.63 7.34
N LYS A 165 -10.06 13.90 7.09
CA LYS A 165 -9.55 14.19 5.74
C LYS A 165 -9.46 12.97 4.83
N ILE A 166 -9.19 11.78 5.37
CA ILE A 166 -9.01 10.57 4.56
C ILE A 166 -10.35 10.00 4.07
N ILE A 167 -11.46 10.22 4.78
CA ILE A 167 -12.78 9.70 4.42
C ILE A 167 -13.22 10.15 3.01
N PRO A 168 -13.19 11.45 2.63
CA PRO A 168 -13.51 11.87 1.27
C PRO A 168 -12.63 11.20 0.21
N TRP A 169 -11.32 11.06 0.48
CA TRP A 169 -10.40 10.37 -0.43
C TRP A 169 -10.75 8.90 -0.59
N MET A 170 -11.06 8.22 0.51
CA MET A 170 -11.52 6.85 0.50
C MET A 170 -12.80 6.69 -0.32
N MET A 171 -13.78 7.58 -0.14
CA MET A 171 -15.02 7.54 -0.93
C MET A 171 -14.73 7.71 -2.42
N VAL A 172 -13.96 8.73 -2.81
CA VAL A 172 -13.64 8.98 -4.23
C VAL A 172 -12.86 7.82 -4.85
N LEU A 173 -11.99 7.14 -4.09
CA LEU A 173 -11.16 6.06 -4.62
C LEU A 173 -11.85 4.70 -4.59
N ILE A 174 -12.67 4.39 -3.58
CA ILE A 174 -13.29 3.06 -3.41
C ILE A 174 -14.68 3.00 -4.06
N LEU A 175 -15.45 4.09 -4.06
CA LEU A 175 -16.81 4.10 -4.63
C LEU A 175 -16.84 3.70 -6.11
N PRO A 176 -15.89 4.13 -6.98
CA PRO A 176 -15.86 3.66 -8.36
C PRO A 176 -15.67 2.14 -8.49
N CYS A 177 -14.97 1.49 -7.55
CA CYS A 177 -14.84 0.04 -7.54
C CYS A 177 -16.18 -0.66 -7.32
N LEU A 178 -17.08 -0.08 -6.51
CA LEU A 178 -18.44 -0.60 -6.34
C LEU A 178 -19.27 -0.43 -7.61
N LEU A 179 -19.10 0.69 -8.33
CA LEU A 179 -19.80 0.93 -9.60
C LEU A 179 -19.47 -0.10 -10.67
N LEU A 180 -18.26 -0.67 -10.65
CA LEU A 180 -17.85 -1.73 -11.58
C LEU A 180 -18.68 -3.01 -11.41
N ILE A 181 -19.19 -3.29 -10.21
CA ILE A 181 -20.06 -4.45 -9.94
C ILE A 181 -21.42 -4.26 -10.66
N PHE A 182 -21.94 -3.03 -10.70
CA PHE A 182 -23.22 -2.71 -11.34
C PHE A 182 -23.08 -2.45 -12.85
N TYR A 183 -21.97 -1.86 -13.30
CA TYR A 183 -21.73 -1.43 -14.68
C TYR A 183 -20.38 -1.92 -15.22
N PRO A 184 -20.22 -3.22 -15.50
CA PRO A 184 -18.94 -3.81 -15.90
C PRO A 184 -18.41 -3.33 -17.26
N ASN A 185 -19.28 -2.88 -18.16
CA ASN A 185 -18.93 -2.52 -19.55
C ASN A 185 -18.47 -1.07 -19.74
N MET A 186 -18.47 -0.24 -18.70
CA MET A 186 -18.07 1.17 -18.85
C MET A 186 -16.54 1.30 -18.94
N GLN A 187 -16.03 1.47 -20.16
CA GLN A 187 -14.58 1.60 -20.42
C GLN A 187 -13.94 2.80 -19.71
N VAL A 188 -14.70 3.88 -19.48
CA VAL A 188 -14.23 5.09 -18.77
C VAL A 188 -13.84 4.80 -17.32
N LEU A 189 -14.48 3.82 -16.68
CA LEU A 189 -14.13 3.37 -15.33
C LEU A 189 -12.71 2.77 -15.29
N GLY A 190 -12.22 2.20 -16.39
CA GLY A 190 -10.87 1.62 -16.48
C GLY A 190 -9.74 2.64 -16.30
N LEU A 191 -10.01 3.94 -16.47
CA LEU A 191 -9.03 5.00 -16.23
C LEU A 191 -8.82 5.29 -14.74
N ILE A 192 -9.78 4.93 -13.89
CA ILE A 192 -9.69 5.20 -12.46
C ILE A 192 -8.66 4.23 -11.84
N PRO A 193 -7.61 4.73 -11.15
CA PRO A 193 -6.50 3.88 -10.69
C PRO A 193 -6.95 2.75 -9.74
N SER A 194 -7.96 3.01 -8.90
CA SER A 194 -8.53 2.00 -8.02
C SER A 194 -9.18 0.85 -8.78
N ILE A 195 -9.80 1.15 -9.92
CA ILE A 195 -10.43 0.16 -10.78
C ILE A 195 -9.36 -0.65 -11.53
N ALA A 196 -8.31 0.00 -12.01
CA ALA A 196 -7.16 -0.68 -12.60
C ALA A 196 -6.51 -1.66 -11.58
N SER A 197 -6.36 -1.21 -10.34
CA SER A 197 -5.84 -2.02 -9.21
C SER A 197 -6.74 -3.22 -8.92
N LEU A 198 -8.06 -3.00 -8.81
CA LEU A 198 -9.03 -4.09 -8.61
C LEU A 198 -9.00 -5.09 -9.76
N LYS A 199 -8.95 -4.63 -11.02
CA LYS A 199 -8.87 -5.51 -12.20
C LYS A 199 -7.62 -6.38 -12.21
N LEU A 200 -6.47 -5.86 -11.74
CA LEU A 200 -5.24 -6.66 -11.60
C LEU A 200 -5.41 -7.79 -10.59
N VAL A 201 -6.01 -7.51 -9.43
CA VAL A 201 -6.28 -8.54 -8.39
C VAL A 201 -7.36 -9.52 -8.88
N TRP A 202 -8.42 -9.02 -9.51
CA TRP A 202 -9.49 -9.83 -10.10
C TRP A 202 -8.98 -10.79 -11.17
N GLY A 203 -8.08 -10.31 -12.03
CA GLY A 203 -7.46 -11.08 -13.11
C GLY A 203 -6.60 -12.26 -12.64
N ALA A 204 -6.17 -12.27 -11.37
CA ALA A 204 -5.45 -13.39 -10.78
C ALA A 204 -6.34 -14.63 -10.55
N TYR A 205 -7.65 -14.43 -10.43
CA TYR A 205 -8.65 -15.48 -10.17
C TYR A 205 -9.48 -15.83 -11.41
N HIS A 206 -9.81 -14.84 -12.25
CA HIS A 206 -10.71 -15.03 -13.40
C HIS A 206 -10.02 -15.07 -14.76
N ALA A 207 -8.69 -15.28 -14.80
CA ALA A 207 -7.86 -15.32 -16.00
C ALA A 207 -8.04 -14.08 -16.92
N ILE A 208 -7.17 -13.09 -16.75
CA ILE A 208 -7.15 -11.89 -17.59
C ILE A 208 -6.31 -12.08 -18.87
N ASN A 209 -6.66 -11.36 -19.94
CA ASN A 209 -5.85 -11.26 -21.13
C ASN A 209 -4.45 -10.72 -20.80
N PHE A 210 -3.41 -11.39 -21.28
CA PHE A 210 -2.01 -11.01 -21.01
C PHE A 210 -1.68 -9.55 -21.39
N TRP A 211 -2.21 -9.09 -22.53
CA TRP A 211 -2.03 -7.70 -22.97
C TRP A 211 -2.72 -6.69 -22.06
N GLU A 212 -3.94 -6.97 -21.60
CA GLU A 212 -4.65 -6.10 -20.66
C GLU A 212 -3.90 -6.03 -19.33
N PHE A 213 -3.39 -7.16 -18.84
CA PHE A 213 -2.57 -7.21 -17.63
C PHE A 213 -1.31 -6.33 -17.74
N ILE A 214 -0.58 -6.40 -18.86
CA ILE A 214 0.62 -5.57 -19.08
C ILE A 214 0.25 -4.09 -19.09
N ILE A 215 -0.81 -3.71 -19.80
CA ILE A 215 -1.23 -2.30 -19.91
C ILE A 215 -1.61 -1.75 -18.53
N LEU A 216 -2.43 -2.48 -17.75
CA LEU A 216 -2.83 -2.08 -16.40
C LEU A 216 -1.63 -2.00 -15.45
N THR A 217 -0.70 -2.96 -15.55
CA THR A 217 0.52 -2.99 -14.75
C THR A 217 1.39 -1.77 -15.05
N LEU A 218 1.64 -1.47 -16.33
CA LEU A 218 2.43 -0.30 -16.75
C LEU A 218 1.77 1.01 -16.32
N TYR A 219 0.44 1.11 -16.49
CA TYR A 219 -0.34 2.27 -16.06
C TYR A 219 -0.15 2.53 -14.55
N MET A 220 -0.31 1.50 -13.72
CA MET A 220 -0.14 1.60 -12.27
C MET A 220 1.31 1.89 -11.87
N ILE A 221 2.31 1.35 -12.57
CA ILE A 221 3.73 1.66 -12.31
C ILE A 221 4.01 3.13 -12.58
N VAL A 222 3.60 3.65 -13.74
CA VAL A 222 3.80 5.07 -14.10
C VAL A 222 3.14 5.97 -13.07
N LEU A 223 1.92 5.64 -12.67
CA LEU A 223 1.17 6.42 -11.70
C LEU A 223 1.81 6.36 -10.31
N ASN A 224 2.27 5.20 -9.86
CA ASN A 224 2.99 5.06 -8.59
C ASN A 224 4.31 5.82 -8.58
N ILE A 225 5.07 5.83 -9.68
CA ILE A 225 6.29 6.63 -9.80
C ILE A 225 5.97 8.13 -9.71
N PHE A 226 4.90 8.57 -10.39
CA PHE A 226 4.45 9.96 -10.33
C PHE A 226 4.04 10.36 -8.90
N LEU A 227 3.21 9.54 -8.25
CA LEU A 227 2.79 9.76 -6.86
C LEU A 227 3.99 9.78 -5.91
N LEU A 228 4.92 8.85 -6.04
CA LEU A 228 6.09 8.76 -5.17
C LEU A 228 6.96 10.03 -5.28
N LYS A 229 7.19 10.53 -6.51
CA LYS A 229 7.87 11.81 -6.74
C LYS A 229 7.09 12.99 -6.14
N TYR A 230 5.78 13.02 -6.32
CA TYR A 230 4.93 14.07 -5.76
C TYR A 230 4.95 14.06 -4.21
N THR A 231 4.83 12.90 -3.59
CA THR A 231 4.93 12.69 -2.14
C THR A 231 6.27 13.16 -1.61
N TYR A 232 7.36 12.84 -2.30
CA TYR A 232 8.69 13.34 -1.94
C TYR A 232 8.76 14.87 -1.91
N ILE A 233 8.28 15.54 -2.96
CA ILE A 233 8.29 17.01 -3.05
C ILE A 233 7.45 17.64 -1.93
N VAL A 234 6.25 17.11 -1.69
CA VAL A 234 5.34 17.62 -0.66
C VAL A 234 5.93 17.42 0.74
N PHE A 235 6.47 16.23 1.02
CA PHE A 235 7.03 15.91 2.32
C PHE A 235 8.31 16.70 2.61
N GLN A 236 9.20 16.83 1.62
CA GLN A 236 10.42 17.63 1.76
C GLN A 236 10.10 19.10 2.05
N LYS A 237 9.13 19.69 1.33
CA LYS A 237 8.69 21.07 1.59
C LYS A 237 8.16 21.25 3.01
N LYS A 238 7.40 20.28 3.51
CA LYS A 238 6.84 20.35 4.86
C LYS A 238 7.91 20.22 5.95
N MET A 239 8.86 19.31 5.79
CA MET A 239 10.00 19.19 6.72
C MET A 239 10.79 20.50 6.80
N VAL A 240 11.04 21.17 5.67
CA VAL A 240 11.74 22.47 5.66
C VAL A 240 10.96 23.58 6.40
N GLN A 241 9.63 23.53 6.43
CA GLN A 241 8.78 24.54 7.09
C GLN A 241 8.57 24.30 8.59
N GLU A 242 8.82 23.09 9.08
CA GLU A 242 8.70 22.75 10.51
C GLU A 242 10.02 22.96 11.29
N ASN A 243 11.08 23.44 10.62
CA ASN A 243 12.34 23.95 11.20
C ASN A 243 12.32 25.47 11.31
#